data_AF-A0A520GN36-F1
#
_entry.id   AF-A0A520GN36-F1
#
_cell.length_a   1.000
_cell.length_b   1.000
_cell.length_c   1.000
_cell.angle_alpha   90.00
_cell.angle_beta   90.00
_cell.angle_gamma   90.00
#
_symmetry.space_group_name_H-M   'P 1'
#
loop_
_entity.id
_entity.type
_entity.pdbx_description
1 polymer ?
#
loop_
_entity_poly.entity_id
_entity_poly.type
_entity_poly.pdbx_seq_one_letter_code
_entity_poly.pdbx_strand_id
1 'polypeptide(L)'
;VPAYIRPLFCEGKGPFRWVALSGDPEDIYKTDAKIKELFPENTHTHRWLDMARERIAFQGLPARICWLGLGERHKAGLAFNEMVKSGELKGPIVIGRDHLDTGSVASPNRETEAMQDGSDAVSDWPLLNALLNTAGGATWVSLHHGGGVGMGYSQHSGVVIVCDGTDAAAKRIERVLWNDPATGVMRHADAGYDVAVATAKKHALNLPMIKKG
;
A
#
# COMPACT_ATOMS: atom_id res chain seq x y z
N VAL A 1 13.34 -11.31 -1.34
CA VAL A 1 12.20 -10.85 -2.18
C VAL A 1 12.15 -11.48 -3.57
N PRO A 2 13.26 -11.60 -4.35
CA PRO A 2 13.20 -12.04 -5.75
C PRO A 2 12.49 -13.39 -5.97
N ALA A 3 12.63 -14.34 -5.04
CA ALA A 3 12.10 -15.69 -5.20
C ALA A 3 10.56 -15.81 -5.10
N TYR A 4 9.88 -14.97 -4.30
CA TYR A 4 8.46 -15.21 -3.95
C TYR A 4 7.58 -13.96 -3.92
N ILE A 5 8.13 -12.80 -3.55
CA ILE A 5 7.32 -11.62 -3.22
C ILE A 5 7.21 -10.66 -4.41
N ARG A 6 8.20 -10.64 -5.30
CA ARG A 6 8.21 -9.69 -6.43
C ARG A 6 6.98 -9.76 -7.36
N PRO A 7 6.39 -10.94 -7.65
CA PRO A 7 5.15 -11.00 -8.43
C PRO A 7 4.01 -10.17 -7.78
N LEU A 8 3.90 -10.19 -6.45
CA LEU A 8 2.92 -9.39 -5.72
C LEU A 8 3.22 -7.89 -5.87
N PHE A 9 4.49 -7.49 -5.81
CA PHE A 9 4.87 -6.09 -6.03
C PHE A 9 4.53 -5.61 -7.44
N CYS A 10 4.65 -6.47 -8.46
CA CYS A 10 4.26 -6.12 -9.83
C CYS A 10 2.76 -5.81 -9.97
N GLU A 11 1.92 -6.34 -9.08
CA GLU A 11 0.48 -6.02 -8.97
C GLU A 11 0.19 -4.82 -8.02
N GLY A 12 1.23 -4.19 -7.48
CA GLY A 12 1.10 -3.12 -6.49
C GLY A 12 0.72 -3.60 -5.08
N LYS A 13 0.73 -4.91 -4.82
CA LYS A 13 0.46 -5.47 -3.48
C LYS A 13 1.62 -5.24 -2.55
N GLY A 14 1.32 -5.11 -1.27
CA GLY A 14 2.29 -4.95 -0.21
C GLY A 14 1.63 -4.81 1.15
N PRO A 15 2.38 -4.49 2.21
CA PRO A 15 1.92 -4.55 3.59
C PRO A 15 1.03 -3.38 4.00
N PHE A 16 -0.05 -3.17 3.25
CA PHE A 16 -1.13 -2.23 3.54
C PHE A 16 -1.79 -2.56 4.88
N ARG A 17 -1.91 -1.54 5.74
CA ARG A 17 -2.42 -1.69 7.10
C ARG A 17 -3.27 -0.50 7.51
N TRP A 18 -4.10 -0.73 8.51
CA TRP A 18 -4.85 0.34 9.15
C TRP A 18 -4.96 0.14 10.66
N VAL A 19 -5.25 1.24 11.35
CA VAL A 19 -5.33 1.33 12.82
C VAL A 19 -6.59 2.09 13.20
N ALA A 20 -7.35 1.56 14.16
CA ALA A 20 -8.53 2.22 14.71
C ALA A 20 -8.14 3.17 15.84
N LEU A 21 -8.28 4.49 15.62
CA LEU A 21 -7.94 5.50 16.63
C LEU A 21 -8.91 5.56 17.81
N SER A 22 -10.07 4.92 17.68
CA SER A 22 -11.03 4.72 18.78
C SER A 22 -10.47 3.83 19.89
N GLY A 23 -9.49 2.98 19.58
CA GLY A 23 -9.02 1.92 20.49
C GLY A 23 -9.98 0.73 20.58
N ASP A 24 -11.09 0.73 19.85
CA ASP A 24 -12.10 -0.32 19.91
C ASP A 24 -11.82 -1.44 18.88
N PRO A 25 -11.68 -2.71 19.31
CA PRO A 25 -11.44 -3.82 18.38
C PRO A 25 -12.58 -4.06 17.40
N GLU A 26 -13.82 -3.66 17.72
CA GLU A 26 -14.97 -3.81 16.82
C GLU A 26 -14.83 -2.98 15.55
N ASP A 27 -14.10 -1.85 15.58
CA ASP A 27 -13.81 -1.08 14.36
C ASP A 27 -12.93 -1.88 13.39
N ILE A 28 -12.00 -2.70 13.91
CA ILE A 28 -11.22 -3.62 13.08
C ILE A 28 -12.08 -4.76 12.54
N TYR A 29 -12.98 -5.34 13.34
CA TYR A 29 -13.83 -6.42 12.84
C TYR A 29 -14.83 -5.94 11.77
N LYS A 30 -15.34 -4.71 11.90
CA LYS A 30 -16.18 -4.08 10.88
C LYS A 30 -15.41 -3.82 9.59
N THR A 31 -14.18 -3.31 9.69
CA THR A 31 -13.33 -3.12 8.51
C THR A 31 -12.92 -4.45 7.87
N ASP A 32 -12.66 -5.51 8.65
CA ASP A 32 -12.45 -6.87 8.12
C ASP A 32 -13.66 -7.34 7.30
N ALA A 33 -14.88 -7.17 7.83
CA ALA A 33 -16.11 -7.50 7.12
C ALA A 33 -16.29 -6.66 5.84
N LYS A 34 -15.99 -5.35 5.90
CA LYS A 34 -16.05 -4.46 4.74
C LYS A 34 -15.08 -4.87 3.63
N ILE A 35 -13.87 -5.31 3.97
CA ILE A 35 -12.91 -5.82 2.98
C ILE A 35 -13.47 -7.05 2.26
N LYS A 36 -14.13 -7.96 2.99
CA LYS A 36 -14.76 -9.15 2.38
C LYS A 36 -15.91 -8.78 1.44
N GLU A 37 -16.70 -7.77 1.81
CA GLU A 37 -17.79 -7.23 0.99
C GLU A 37 -17.28 -6.55 -0.30
N LEU A 38 -16.21 -5.77 -0.20
CA LEU A 38 -15.63 -5.06 -1.34
C LEU A 38 -14.96 -5.98 -2.36
N PHE A 39 -14.40 -7.11 -1.90
CA PHE A 39 -13.64 -8.06 -2.71
C PHE A 39 -14.16 -9.49 -2.50
N PRO A 40 -15.42 -9.78 -2.87
CA PRO A 40 -16.06 -11.07 -2.57
C PRO A 40 -15.38 -12.26 -3.26
N GLU A 41 -14.73 -12.03 -4.40
CA GLU A 41 -13.99 -13.04 -5.17
C GLU A 41 -12.59 -13.34 -4.60
N ASN A 42 -12.06 -12.50 -3.70
CA ASN A 42 -10.71 -12.65 -3.17
C ASN A 42 -10.66 -13.62 -1.98
N THR A 43 -10.88 -14.91 -2.26
CA THR A 43 -10.93 -15.98 -1.24
C THR A 43 -9.66 -16.09 -0.40
N HIS A 44 -8.49 -15.75 -0.97
CA HIS A 44 -7.24 -15.74 -0.22
C HIS A 44 -7.23 -14.64 0.85
N THR A 45 -7.67 -13.43 0.50
CA THR A 45 -7.82 -12.32 1.45
C THR A 45 -8.85 -12.66 2.54
N HIS A 46 -9.95 -13.32 2.20
CA HIS A 46 -10.95 -13.72 3.19
C HIS A 46 -10.37 -14.69 4.20
N ARG A 47 -9.68 -15.74 3.72
CA ARG A 47 -8.98 -16.71 4.58
C ARG A 47 -7.91 -16.03 5.44
N TRP A 48 -7.18 -15.07 4.89
CA TRP A 48 -6.21 -14.27 5.65
C TRP A 48 -6.88 -13.53 6.81
N LEU A 49 -8.00 -12.85 6.57
CA LEU A 49 -8.73 -12.10 7.61
C LEU A 49 -9.33 -13.02 8.67
N ASP A 50 -9.84 -14.19 8.29
CA ASP A 50 -10.34 -15.19 9.25
C ASP A 50 -9.22 -15.67 10.17
N MET A 51 -8.08 -16.07 9.60
CA MET A 51 -6.91 -16.46 10.39
C MET A 51 -6.40 -15.30 11.25
N ALA A 52 -6.38 -14.08 10.73
CA ALA A 52 -5.90 -12.92 11.46
C ALA A 52 -6.82 -12.59 12.65
N ARG A 53 -8.12 -12.83 12.56
CA ARG A 53 -9.05 -12.70 13.68
C ARG A 53 -8.86 -13.81 14.72
N GLU A 54 -8.68 -15.05 14.28
CA GLU A 54 -8.54 -16.21 15.17
C GLU A 54 -7.18 -16.30 15.87
N ARG A 55 -6.12 -15.79 15.22
CA ARG A 55 -4.74 -16.11 15.58
C ARG A 55 -3.89 -14.91 16.00
N ILE A 56 -4.35 -13.68 15.80
CA ILE A 56 -3.58 -12.47 16.10
C ILE A 56 -4.31 -11.65 17.16
N ALA A 57 -3.71 -11.57 18.36
CA ALA A 57 -4.14 -10.66 19.40
C ALA A 57 -3.68 -9.23 19.08
N PHE A 58 -4.53 -8.23 19.36
CA PHE A 58 -4.16 -6.82 19.20
C PHE A 58 -3.09 -6.39 20.21
N GLN A 59 -2.27 -5.42 19.82
CA GLN A 59 -1.24 -4.81 20.66
C GLN A 59 -1.34 -3.28 20.54
N GLY A 60 -1.61 -2.59 21.64
CA GLY A 60 -1.90 -1.15 21.61
C GLY A 60 -3.24 -0.85 20.92
N LEU A 61 -3.27 0.13 20.02
CA LEU A 61 -4.45 0.39 19.21
C LEU A 61 -4.75 -0.82 18.30
N PRO A 62 -6.00 -1.30 18.23
CA PRO A 62 -6.39 -2.35 17.29
C PRO A 62 -6.00 -1.97 15.86
N ALA A 63 -5.34 -2.90 15.19
CA ALA A 63 -4.79 -2.69 13.86
C ALA A 63 -4.88 -3.97 13.03
N ARG A 64 -4.95 -3.81 11.71
CA ARG A 64 -4.97 -4.93 10.77
C ARG A 64 -3.97 -4.70 9.66
N ILE A 65 -3.26 -5.76 9.31
CA ILE A 65 -2.46 -5.89 8.09
C ILE A 65 -3.26 -6.71 7.10
N CYS A 66 -3.34 -6.27 5.84
CA CYS A 66 -3.98 -7.00 4.76
C CYS A 66 -3.35 -6.58 3.45
N TRP A 67 -2.75 -7.51 2.71
CA TRP A 67 -2.05 -7.17 1.47
C TRP A 67 -3.05 -6.85 0.36
N LEU A 68 -3.15 -5.57 0.01
CA LEU A 68 -4.00 -5.06 -1.06
C LEU A 68 -3.15 -4.39 -2.15
N GLY A 69 -3.54 -4.57 -3.40
CA GLY A 69 -2.86 -4.11 -4.60
C GLY A 69 -3.33 -2.77 -5.14
N LEU A 70 -2.78 -2.40 -6.31
CA LEU A 70 -3.26 -1.25 -7.06
C LEU A 70 -4.75 -1.44 -7.39
N GLY A 71 -5.55 -0.40 -7.16
CA GLY A 71 -6.99 -0.44 -7.37
C GLY A 71 -7.80 -0.99 -6.18
N GLU A 72 -7.19 -1.78 -5.28
CA GLU A 72 -7.85 -2.27 -4.07
C GLU A 72 -7.68 -1.27 -2.90
N ARG A 73 -6.47 -0.72 -2.74
CA ARG A 73 -6.15 0.19 -1.61
C ARG A 73 -7.06 1.43 -1.55
N HIS A 74 -7.26 2.13 -2.67
CA HIS A 74 -8.11 3.33 -2.70
C HIS A 74 -9.60 3.00 -2.43
N LYS A 75 -10.11 1.87 -2.94
CA LYS A 75 -11.48 1.41 -2.66
C LYS A 75 -11.68 1.13 -1.17
N ALA A 76 -10.74 0.41 -0.56
CA ALA A 76 -10.75 0.14 0.88
C ALA A 76 -10.71 1.44 1.69
N GLY A 77 -9.78 2.35 1.37
CA GLY A 77 -9.66 3.63 2.09
C GLY A 77 -10.90 4.52 1.96
N LEU A 78 -11.50 4.61 0.77
CA LEU A 78 -12.74 5.36 0.57
C LEU A 78 -13.90 4.76 1.35
N ALA A 79 -14.04 3.44 1.37
CA ALA A 79 -15.05 2.76 2.15
C ALA A 79 -14.85 2.97 3.66
N PHE A 80 -13.62 2.89 4.17
CA PHE A 80 -13.34 3.16 5.57
C PHE A 80 -13.66 4.61 5.94
N ASN A 81 -13.33 5.57 5.08
CA ASN A 81 -13.70 6.96 5.29
C ASN A 81 -15.22 7.15 5.33
N GLU A 82 -15.97 6.47 4.47
CA GLU A 82 -17.43 6.49 4.52
C GLU A 82 -17.99 5.86 5.80
N MET A 83 -17.42 4.75 6.27
CA MET A 83 -17.81 4.13 7.54
C MET A 83 -17.52 5.03 8.76
N VAL A 84 -16.46 5.85 8.71
CA VAL A 84 -16.22 6.90 9.72
C VAL A 84 -17.27 8.00 9.60
N LYS A 85 -17.59 8.45 8.38
CA LYS A 85 -18.58 9.49 8.11
C LYS A 85 -19.99 9.11 8.59
N SER A 86 -20.39 7.85 8.39
CA SER A 86 -21.69 7.33 8.79
C SER A 86 -21.80 7.02 10.29
N GLY A 87 -20.68 6.99 11.01
CA GLY A 87 -20.62 6.55 12.41
C GLY A 87 -20.67 5.03 12.58
N GLU A 88 -20.56 4.25 11.50
CA GLU A 88 -20.39 2.80 11.59
C GLU A 88 -19.09 2.45 12.33
N LEU A 89 -18.02 3.21 12.11
CA LEU A 89 -16.78 3.16 12.91
C LEU A 89 -16.81 4.24 14.00
N LYS A 90 -16.33 3.90 15.19
CA LYS A 90 -16.42 4.78 16.37
C LYS A 90 -15.44 5.96 16.33
N GLY A 91 -14.41 5.89 15.50
CA GLY A 91 -13.46 6.98 15.33
C GLY A 91 -12.66 6.88 14.02
N PRO A 92 -11.83 7.88 13.72
CA PRO A 92 -11.03 7.89 12.51
C PRO A 92 -10.12 6.68 12.38
N ILE A 93 -9.86 6.28 11.13
CA ILE A 93 -8.94 5.20 10.78
C ILE A 93 -7.65 5.80 10.20
N VAL A 94 -6.50 5.37 10.72
CA VAL A 94 -5.21 5.66 10.11
C VAL A 94 -4.88 4.55 9.13
N ILE A 95 -4.58 4.88 7.89
CA ILE A 95 -4.14 3.94 6.86
C ILE A 95 -2.67 4.20 6.53
N GLY A 96 -1.85 3.16 6.55
CA GLY A 96 -0.44 3.25 6.18
C GLY A 96 0.11 1.91 5.69
N ARG A 97 1.42 1.77 5.78
CA ARG A 97 2.16 0.56 5.40
C ARG A 97 3.56 0.56 6.03
N ASP A 98 4.26 -0.56 5.86
CA ASP A 98 5.72 -0.57 6.00
C ASP A 98 6.37 0.30 4.91
N HIS A 99 7.64 0.65 5.12
CA HIS A 99 8.51 1.19 4.08
C HIS A 99 8.95 0.13 3.06
N LEU A 100 8.88 -1.16 3.43
CA LEU A 100 8.90 -2.28 2.47
C LEU A 100 7.57 -2.28 1.71
N ASP A 101 7.57 -1.76 0.50
CA ASP A 101 6.43 -1.86 -0.42
C ASP A 101 6.91 -1.72 -1.87
N THR A 102 6.04 -2.06 -2.81
CA THR A 102 6.33 -2.16 -4.24
C THR A 102 7.07 -0.95 -4.85
N GLY A 103 6.79 0.27 -4.39
CA GLY A 103 7.34 1.50 -4.98
C GLY A 103 8.17 2.35 -4.04
N SER A 104 8.42 1.90 -2.81
CA SER A 104 8.86 2.78 -1.73
C SER A 104 10.23 2.44 -1.15
N VAL A 105 11.00 1.57 -1.80
CA VAL A 105 12.31 1.14 -1.29
C VAL A 105 13.28 0.80 -2.42
N ALA A 106 14.53 1.22 -2.25
CA ALA A 106 15.70 0.72 -2.95
C ALA A 106 16.61 0.06 -1.91
N SER A 107 16.89 -1.23 -2.09
CA SER A 107 17.56 -2.10 -1.13
C SER A 107 18.14 -3.33 -1.86
N PRO A 108 19.37 -3.23 -2.42
CA PRO A 108 19.96 -4.25 -3.30
C PRO A 108 20.16 -5.61 -2.65
N ASN A 109 20.18 -5.69 -1.33
CA ASN A 109 20.33 -6.95 -0.58
C ASN A 109 19.00 -7.51 -0.06
N ARG A 110 17.85 -6.89 -0.40
CA ARG A 110 16.52 -7.35 0.01
C ARG A 110 15.46 -7.12 -1.05
N GLU A 111 14.82 -5.95 -1.08
CA GLU A 111 13.60 -5.71 -1.87
C GLU A 111 13.87 -5.58 -3.36
N THR A 112 14.99 -4.95 -3.70
CA THR A 112 15.41 -4.69 -5.08
C THR A 112 16.58 -5.57 -5.50
N GLU A 113 16.85 -6.64 -4.76
CA GLU A 113 17.89 -7.63 -5.08
C GLU A 113 17.59 -8.35 -6.40
N ALA A 114 18.52 -8.32 -7.36
CA ALA A 114 18.39 -8.93 -8.68
C ALA A 114 17.15 -8.43 -9.44
N MET A 115 17.06 -7.12 -9.68
CA MET A 115 16.10 -6.58 -10.64
C MET A 115 16.42 -7.12 -12.05
N GLN A 116 15.39 -7.31 -12.89
CA GLN A 116 15.52 -7.94 -14.21
C GLN A 116 16.45 -7.16 -15.16
N ASP A 117 16.52 -5.86 -14.99
CA ASP A 117 17.36 -4.92 -15.74
C ASP A 117 18.64 -4.51 -14.99
N GLY A 118 18.88 -5.07 -13.80
CA GLY A 118 20.03 -4.72 -12.95
C GLY A 118 19.91 -3.37 -12.23
N SER A 119 18.72 -2.76 -12.16
CA SER A 119 18.49 -1.46 -11.52
C SER A 119 18.49 -1.49 -9.98
N ASP A 120 19.13 -2.48 -9.36
CA ASP A 120 19.00 -2.83 -7.94
C ASP A 120 19.23 -1.62 -7.01
N ALA A 121 20.25 -0.83 -7.30
CA ALA A 121 20.71 0.29 -6.47
C ALA A 121 20.08 1.66 -6.82
N VAL A 122 19.19 1.72 -7.81
CA VAL A 122 18.55 2.99 -8.21
C VAL A 122 17.58 3.44 -7.12
N SER A 123 17.92 4.52 -6.41
CA SER A 123 17.15 5.05 -5.28
C SER A 123 16.26 6.24 -5.61
N ASP A 124 16.13 6.65 -6.88
CA ASP A 124 15.20 7.71 -7.28
C ASP A 124 13.75 7.37 -6.92
N TRP A 125 13.36 6.09 -7.04
CA TRP A 125 12.00 5.61 -6.83
C TRP A 125 11.43 5.86 -5.43
N PRO A 126 12.07 5.48 -4.30
CA PRO A 126 11.58 5.80 -2.97
C PRO A 126 11.48 7.32 -2.72
N LEU A 127 12.38 8.12 -3.30
CA LEU A 127 12.36 9.58 -3.21
C LEU A 127 11.14 10.14 -3.95
N LEU A 128 10.90 9.70 -5.19
CA LEU A 128 9.72 10.06 -5.97
C LEU A 128 8.42 9.61 -5.31
N ASN A 129 8.37 8.42 -4.70
CA ASN A 129 7.21 7.96 -3.93
C ASN A 129 6.89 8.92 -2.78
N ALA A 130 7.88 9.38 -2.01
CA ALA A 130 7.66 10.35 -0.95
C ALA A 130 7.16 11.70 -1.49
N LEU A 131 7.78 12.22 -2.55
CA LEU A 131 7.39 13.48 -3.17
C LEU A 131 5.95 13.41 -3.72
N LEU A 132 5.59 12.31 -4.38
CA LEU A 132 4.26 12.12 -4.95
C LEU A 132 3.20 11.93 -3.86
N ASN A 133 3.51 11.21 -2.79
CA ASN A 133 2.61 11.07 -1.64
C ASN A 133 2.38 12.41 -0.92
N THR A 134 3.42 13.24 -0.83
CA THR A 134 3.32 14.61 -0.31
C THR A 134 2.40 15.45 -1.20
N ALA A 135 2.62 15.44 -2.53
CA ALA A 135 1.79 16.15 -3.50
C ALA A 135 0.34 15.63 -3.55
N GLY A 136 0.13 14.32 -3.31
CA GLY A 136 -1.20 13.70 -3.28
C GLY A 136 -2.05 14.11 -2.09
N GLY A 137 -1.40 14.52 -1.00
CA GLY A 137 -2.04 14.95 0.25
C GLY A 137 -2.08 13.86 1.32
N ALA A 138 -1.03 13.05 1.44
CA ALA A 138 -0.88 12.18 2.61
C ALA A 138 -0.85 13.02 3.91
N THR A 139 -1.29 12.44 5.03
CA THR A 139 -1.28 13.15 6.31
C THR A 139 0.15 13.33 6.82
N TRP A 140 0.99 12.30 6.66
CA TRP A 140 2.44 12.45 6.79
C TRP A 140 3.19 11.51 5.86
N VAL A 141 4.40 11.93 5.54
CA VAL A 141 5.34 11.24 4.67
C VAL A 141 6.70 11.22 5.35
N SER A 142 7.45 10.15 5.17
CA SER A 142 8.80 9.99 5.72
C SER A 142 9.77 9.51 4.65
N LEU A 143 11.02 9.96 4.75
CA LEU A 143 12.16 9.47 3.96
C LEU A 143 13.27 9.04 4.92
N HIS A 144 13.55 7.74 4.93
CA HIS A 144 14.49 7.13 5.86
C HIS A 144 15.60 6.39 5.11
N HIS A 145 16.70 6.15 5.82
CA HIS A 145 17.88 5.44 5.33
C HIS A 145 18.25 4.29 6.27
N GLY A 146 18.66 3.15 5.68
CA GLY A 146 19.26 2.01 6.35
C GLY A 146 18.32 1.14 7.19
N GLY A 147 16.99 1.30 7.04
CA GLY A 147 16.03 0.42 7.69
C GLY A 147 16.13 -1.00 7.15
N GLY A 148 16.02 -1.98 8.06
CA GLY A 148 16.07 -3.41 7.76
C GLY A 148 17.46 -3.97 7.49
N VAL A 149 18.27 -3.31 6.66
CA VAL A 149 19.59 -3.80 6.18
C VAL A 149 20.79 -3.04 6.74
N GLY A 150 20.56 -2.00 7.54
CA GLY A 150 21.62 -1.20 8.15
C GLY A 150 22.11 -0.06 7.26
N MET A 151 22.97 0.79 7.84
CA MET A 151 23.49 2.00 7.19
C MET A 151 24.19 1.68 5.86
N GLY A 152 23.86 2.45 4.83
CA GLY A 152 24.47 2.36 3.49
C GLY A 152 23.74 1.44 2.52
N TYR A 153 22.78 0.63 3.00
CA TYR A 153 22.20 -0.45 2.19
C TYR A 153 20.76 -0.24 1.74
N SER A 154 20.06 0.78 2.24
CA SER A 154 18.69 1.06 1.79
C SER A 154 18.29 2.54 1.89
N GLN A 155 17.45 2.97 0.96
CA GLN A 155 16.70 4.22 1.02
C GLN A 155 15.23 3.91 0.78
N HIS A 156 14.34 4.45 1.62
CA HIS A 156 12.93 4.07 1.57
C HIS A 156 12.00 5.10 2.18
N SER A 157 10.76 5.14 1.68
CA SER A 157 9.73 6.09 2.05
C SER A 157 8.51 5.44 2.70
N GLY A 158 7.94 6.17 3.66
CA GLY A 158 6.70 5.82 4.35
C GLY A 158 5.61 6.81 4.00
N VAL A 159 4.37 6.32 4.03
CA VAL A 159 3.17 7.14 3.82
C VAL A 159 2.10 6.71 4.79
N VAL A 160 1.39 7.70 5.33
CA VAL A 160 0.20 7.48 6.13
C VAL A 160 -0.85 8.55 5.81
N ILE A 161 -2.11 8.13 5.77
CA ILE A 161 -3.27 8.98 5.52
C ILE A 161 -4.40 8.68 6.49
N VAL A 162 -5.05 9.73 7.00
CA VAL A 162 -6.18 9.63 7.93
C VAL A 162 -7.50 9.65 7.18
N CYS A 163 -8.36 8.69 7.52
CA CYS A 163 -9.77 8.63 7.16
C CYS A 163 -10.58 9.23 8.30
N ASP A 164 -10.90 10.52 8.20
CA ASP A 164 -11.62 11.30 9.23
C ASP A 164 -13.11 11.49 8.92
N GLY A 165 -13.62 10.86 7.85
CA GLY A 165 -15.01 10.97 7.41
C GLY A 165 -15.32 12.21 6.57
N THR A 166 -14.35 13.09 6.33
CA THR A 166 -14.58 14.31 5.54
C THR A 166 -14.48 14.05 4.03
N ASP A 167 -15.21 14.83 3.24
CA ASP A 167 -15.09 14.84 1.78
C ASP A 167 -13.69 15.28 1.32
N ALA A 168 -13.03 16.12 2.12
CA ALA A 168 -11.65 16.54 1.87
C ALA A 168 -10.67 15.36 2.03
N ALA A 169 -10.85 14.50 3.04
CA ALA A 169 -10.09 13.26 3.18
C ALA A 169 -10.37 12.30 2.04
N ALA A 170 -11.63 12.11 1.63
CA ALA A 170 -11.97 11.25 0.50
C ALA A 170 -11.17 11.59 -0.77
N LYS A 171 -11.08 12.89 -1.12
CA LYS A 171 -10.26 13.35 -2.26
C LYS A 171 -8.76 13.05 -2.11
N ARG A 172 -8.22 13.16 -0.90
CA ARG A 172 -6.79 12.85 -0.62
C ARG A 172 -6.55 11.34 -0.69
N ILE A 173 -7.45 10.54 -0.09
CA ILE A 173 -7.40 9.08 -0.06
C ILE A 173 -7.43 8.50 -1.46
N GLU A 174 -8.34 8.97 -2.31
CA GLU A 174 -8.44 8.54 -3.70
C GLU A 174 -7.10 8.71 -4.44
N ARG A 175 -6.47 9.89 -4.32
CA ARG A 175 -5.17 10.16 -4.97
C ARG A 175 -4.02 9.39 -4.35
N VAL A 176 -3.86 9.45 -3.03
CA VAL A 176 -2.70 8.88 -2.32
C VAL A 176 -2.71 7.35 -2.42
N LEU A 177 -3.84 6.70 -2.14
CA LEU A 177 -3.93 5.24 -2.19
C LEU A 177 -4.05 4.67 -3.61
N TRP A 178 -4.17 5.53 -4.63
CA TRP A 178 -3.92 5.17 -6.02
C TRP A 178 -2.44 5.34 -6.39
N ASN A 179 -1.89 6.52 -6.15
CA ASN A 179 -0.54 6.89 -6.55
C ASN A 179 0.53 6.04 -5.87
N ASP A 180 0.40 5.78 -4.56
CA ASP A 180 1.39 5.04 -3.78
C ASP A 180 1.67 3.62 -4.33
N PRO A 181 0.68 2.72 -4.49
CA PRO A 181 0.93 1.44 -5.15
C PRO A 181 1.23 1.58 -6.65
N ALA A 182 0.70 2.61 -7.32
CA ALA A 182 0.96 2.84 -8.74
C ALA A 182 2.44 3.19 -9.01
N THR A 183 3.16 3.85 -8.10
CA THR A 183 4.60 4.06 -8.29
C THR A 183 5.38 2.74 -8.26
N GLY A 184 4.90 1.76 -7.52
CA GLY A 184 5.48 0.42 -7.51
C GLY A 184 5.24 -0.36 -8.79
N VAL A 185 4.02 -0.29 -9.33
CA VAL A 185 3.70 -0.83 -10.67
C VAL A 185 4.53 -0.13 -11.75
N MET A 186 4.63 1.21 -11.69
CA MET A 186 5.50 2.01 -12.58
C MET A 186 6.94 1.53 -12.53
N ARG A 187 7.54 1.44 -11.34
CA ARG A 187 8.94 1.04 -11.14
C ARG A 187 9.23 -0.36 -11.70
N HIS A 188 8.33 -1.32 -11.47
CA HIS A 188 8.53 -2.68 -11.97
C HIS A 188 8.22 -2.79 -13.47
N ALA A 189 7.31 -1.99 -14.01
CA ALA A 189 7.09 -1.93 -15.46
C ALA A 189 8.31 -1.34 -16.18
N ASP A 190 8.92 -0.31 -15.60
CA ASP A 190 10.17 0.30 -16.09
C ASP A 190 11.32 -0.73 -16.13
N ALA A 191 11.47 -1.53 -15.07
CA ALA A 191 12.45 -2.62 -15.00
C ALA A 191 12.14 -3.85 -15.90
N GLY A 192 11.08 -3.78 -16.73
CA GLY A 192 10.77 -4.80 -17.74
C GLY A 192 9.96 -6.01 -17.27
N TYR A 193 9.31 -5.94 -16.11
CA TYR A 193 8.45 -7.04 -15.64
C TYR A 193 7.09 -7.03 -16.37
N ASP A 194 6.82 -8.06 -17.17
CA ASP A 194 5.57 -8.18 -17.96
C ASP A 194 4.30 -8.09 -17.11
N VAL A 195 4.32 -8.66 -15.91
CA VAL A 195 3.18 -8.60 -14.96
C VAL A 195 2.88 -7.15 -14.56
N ALA A 196 3.92 -6.33 -14.36
CA ALA A 196 3.76 -4.92 -14.01
C ALA A 196 3.28 -4.10 -15.21
N VAL A 197 3.77 -4.39 -16.42
CA VAL A 197 3.27 -3.78 -17.67
C VAL A 197 1.80 -4.12 -17.89
N ALA A 198 1.41 -5.39 -17.70
CA ALA A 198 0.02 -5.82 -17.79
C ALA A 198 -0.86 -5.14 -16.74
N THR A 199 -0.38 -5.02 -15.50
CA THR A 199 -1.07 -4.31 -14.41
C THR A 199 -1.24 -2.82 -14.75
N ALA A 200 -0.19 -2.17 -15.26
CA ALA A 200 -0.25 -0.77 -15.69
C ALA A 200 -1.31 -0.57 -16.79
N LYS A 201 -1.39 -1.47 -17.77
CA LYS A 201 -2.43 -1.44 -18.81
C LYS A 201 -3.82 -1.68 -18.24
N LYS A 202 -4.01 -2.69 -17.38
CA LYS A 202 -5.27 -3.00 -16.71
C LYS A 202 -5.84 -1.80 -15.94
N HIS A 203 -4.97 -1.06 -15.26
CA HIS A 203 -5.33 0.12 -14.48
C HIS A 203 -5.19 1.44 -15.23
N ALA A 204 -4.93 1.39 -16.54
CA ALA A 204 -4.76 2.56 -17.42
C ALA A 204 -3.77 3.62 -16.89
N LEU A 205 -2.67 3.17 -16.28
CA LEU A 205 -1.62 4.08 -15.79
C LEU A 205 -1.00 4.87 -16.95
N ASN A 206 -0.76 6.16 -16.73
CA ASN A 206 -0.05 7.00 -17.67
C ASN A 206 1.46 6.84 -17.48
N LEU A 207 2.07 5.89 -18.19
CA LEU A 207 3.50 5.62 -18.19
C LEU A 207 4.10 6.06 -19.54
N PRO A 208 4.70 7.27 -19.65
CA PRO A 208 5.02 7.88 -20.95
C PRO A 208 5.92 7.04 -21.87
N MET A 209 6.85 6.27 -21.29
CA MET A 209 7.80 5.45 -22.03
C MET A 209 7.32 4.02 -22.29
N ILE A 210 6.26 3.58 -21.62
CA ILE A 210 5.67 2.25 -21.81
C ILE A 210 4.54 2.38 -22.84
N LYS A 211 4.77 1.89 -24.05
CA LYS A 211 3.80 1.99 -25.15
C LYS A 211 2.45 1.37 -24.77
N LYS A 212 1.36 2.11 -24.98
CA LYS A 212 0.01 1.55 -25.05
C LYS A 212 -0.05 0.67 -26.31
N GLY A 213 0.19 -0.62 -26.13
CA GLY A 213 -0.03 -1.62 -27.17
C GLY A 213 -1.52 -1.76 -27.49
#